data_AF-A0A315RE68-F1
#
_entry.id   AF-A0A315RE68-F1
#
_cell.length_a   1.000
_cell.length_b   1.000
_cell.length_c   1.000
_cell.angle_alpha   90.00
_cell.angle_beta   90.00
_cell.angle_gamma   90.00
#
_symmetry.space_group_name_H-M   'P 1'
#
loop_
_entity.id
_entity.type
_entity.pdbx_description
1 polymer ?
#
loop_
_entity_poly.entity_id
_entity_poly.type
_entity_poly.pdbx_seq_one_letter_code
_entity_poly.pdbx_strand_id
1 'polypeptide(L)'
;MSGEIYSYLFPKLLAAGARDVYLTNIMMKKNRPAQKLTVLSPAEKQQELEEIIFKETTTLGIRHREVKRSCLERKYFELDSTMGKVTIKAAYYEGKLIKYSPEYEECKEIAVRERVRLQDVYDLLKKEAAEQLF
;
A
#
# COMPACT_ATOMS: atom_id res chain seq x y z
N MET A 1 -17.33 0.14 -17.31
CA MET A 1 -17.07 0.97 -16.11
C MET A 1 -16.01 1.98 -16.46
N SER A 2 -16.21 3.26 -16.16
CA SER A 2 -15.24 4.32 -16.42
C SER A 2 -14.11 4.30 -15.38
N GLY A 3 -12.98 4.94 -15.70
CA GLY A 3 -11.90 5.18 -14.75
C GLY A 3 -12.33 6.01 -13.53
N GLU A 4 -13.28 6.93 -13.72
CA GLU A 4 -13.81 7.80 -12.66
C GLU A 4 -14.50 6.99 -11.55
N ILE A 5 -15.24 5.93 -11.89
CA ILE A 5 -15.85 5.04 -10.89
C ILE A 5 -14.77 4.37 -10.05
N TYR A 6 -13.65 3.95 -10.65
CA TYR A 6 -12.55 3.38 -9.88
C TYR A 6 -11.86 4.40 -8.97
N SER A 7 -11.76 5.66 -9.40
CA SER A 7 -11.23 6.74 -8.58
C SER A 7 -12.05 6.97 -7.30
N TYR A 8 -13.36 6.77 -7.35
CA TYR A 8 -14.24 6.82 -6.18
C TYR A 8 -14.23 5.51 -5.38
N LEU A 9 -14.23 4.36 -6.05
CA LEU A 9 -14.33 3.05 -5.43
C LEU A 9 -13.07 2.67 -4.62
N PHE A 10 -11.88 3.00 -5.12
CA PHE A 10 -10.61 2.61 -4.49
C PHE A 10 -10.47 3.13 -3.05
N PRO A 11 -10.59 4.46 -2.80
CA PRO A 11 -10.54 4.99 -1.44
C PRO A 11 -11.64 4.41 -0.54
N LYS A 12 -12.84 4.19 -1.08
CA LYS A 12 -13.97 3.65 -0.32
C LYS A 12 -13.71 2.22 0.17
N LEU A 13 -13.16 1.35 -0.69
CA LEU A 13 -12.79 -0.01 -0.32
C LEU A 13 -11.64 -0.04 0.69
N LEU A 14 -10.63 0.82 0.50
CA LEU A 14 -9.51 0.95 1.45
C LEU A 14 -9.99 1.43 2.82
N ALA A 15 -10.88 2.44 2.86
CA ALA A 15 -11.48 2.94 4.09
C ALA A 15 -12.35 1.88 4.80
N ALA A 16 -12.99 0.98 4.05
CA ALA A 16 -13.76 -0.14 4.60
C ALA A 16 -12.88 -1.32 5.10
N GLY A 17 -11.55 -1.23 4.95
CA GLY A 17 -10.61 -2.22 5.48
C GLY A 17 -10.04 -3.19 4.45
N ALA A 18 -10.15 -2.90 3.15
CA ALA A 18 -9.34 -3.60 2.16
C ALA A 18 -7.85 -3.38 2.44
N ARG A 19 -7.06 -4.46 2.36
CA ARG A 19 -5.60 -4.43 2.48
C ARG A 19 -4.91 -3.94 1.22
N ASP A 20 -5.54 -4.18 0.06
CA ASP A 20 -5.04 -3.74 -1.24
C ASP A 20 -6.18 -3.74 -2.28
N VAL A 21 -6.10 -2.86 -3.26
CA VAL A 21 -7.09 -2.72 -4.33
C VAL A 21 -6.35 -2.39 -5.63
N TYR A 22 -6.54 -3.21 -6.67
CA TYR A 22 -5.87 -2.99 -7.95
C TYR A 22 -6.67 -3.48 -9.15
N LEU A 23 -6.33 -2.97 -10.33
CA LEU A 23 -6.90 -3.37 -11.61
C LEU A 23 -5.93 -4.21 -12.43
N THR A 24 -6.47 -5.11 -13.24
CA THR A 24 -5.74 -5.77 -14.33
C THR A 24 -6.50 -5.56 -15.63
N ASN A 25 -5.82 -5.00 -16.65
CA ASN A 25 -6.36 -4.93 -18.01
C ASN A 25 -6.55 -6.36 -18.54
N ILE A 26 -7.76 -6.67 -19.00
CA ILE A 26 -8.08 -7.99 -19.58
C ILE A 26 -8.90 -7.84 -20.86
N MET A 27 -8.88 -8.87 -21.69
CA MET A 27 -9.80 -9.02 -22.82
C MET A 27 -10.88 -10.04 -22.47
N MET A 28 -12.15 -9.66 -22.63
CA MET A 28 -13.31 -10.52 -22.40
C MET A 28 -13.89 -11.05 -23.71
N LYS A 29 -14.84 -11.99 -23.60
CA LYS A 29 -15.61 -12.51 -24.74
C LYS A 29 -16.17 -11.38 -25.62
N LYS A 30 -16.37 -11.68 -26.91
CA LYS A 30 -16.77 -10.70 -27.93
C LYS A 30 -15.75 -9.56 -28.09
N ASN A 31 -14.46 -9.86 -27.86
CA ASN A 31 -13.33 -8.94 -28.00
C ASN A 31 -13.51 -7.61 -27.25
N ARG A 32 -14.03 -7.67 -26.02
CA ARG A 32 -14.31 -6.47 -25.21
C ARG A 32 -13.15 -6.21 -24.25
N PRO A 33 -12.43 -5.08 -24.38
CA PRO A 33 -11.50 -4.63 -23.35
C PRO A 33 -12.24 -4.40 -22.03
N ALA A 34 -11.66 -4.86 -20.92
CA ALA A 34 -12.24 -4.72 -19.60
C ALA A 34 -11.17 -4.61 -18.51
N GLN A 35 -11.63 -4.29 -17.30
CA GLN A 35 -10.82 -4.20 -16.10
C GLN A 35 -11.25 -5.29 -15.12
N LYS A 36 -10.28 -6.07 -14.63
CA LYS A 36 -10.49 -6.99 -13.51
C LYS A 36 -10.12 -6.27 -12.21
N LEU A 37 -11.13 -5.94 -11.40
CA LEU A 37 -10.93 -5.47 -10.04
C LEU A 37 -10.49 -6.62 -9.14
N THR A 38 -9.41 -6.43 -8.40
CA THR A 38 -8.99 -7.36 -7.35
C THR A 38 -8.87 -6.60 -6.03
N VAL A 39 -9.43 -7.18 -4.98
CA VAL A 39 -9.40 -6.64 -3.62
C VAL A 39 -8.80 -7.70 -2.71
N LEU A 40 -7.76 -7.36 -1.96
CA LEU A 40 -7.25 -8.19 -0.88
C LEU A 40 -7.89 -7.72 0.41
N SER A 41 -8.51 -8.63 1.16
CA SER A 41 -9.20 -8.30 2.41
C SER A 41 -8.86 -9.27 3.53
N PRO A 42 -8.98 -8.83 4.80
CA PRO A 42 -9.21 -9.74 5.90
C PRO A 42 -10.52 -10.54 5.68
N ALA A 43 -10.61 -11.74 6.25
CA ALA A 43 -11.79 -12.60 6.09
C ALA A 43 -13.04 -11.97 6.70
N GLU A 44 -12.88 -11.32 7.86
CA GLU A 44 -13.91 -10.61 8.59
C GLU A 44 -14.49 -9.40 7.86
N LYS A 45 -13.79 -8.88 6.84
CA LYS A 45 -14.23 -7.74 6.02
C LYS A 45 -14.86 -8.16 4.69
N GLN A 46 -14.90 -9.45 4.38
CA GLN A 46 -15.35 -9.93 3.06
C GLN A 46 -16.75 -9.44 2.71
N GLN A 47 -17.74 -9.67 3.58
CA GLN A 47 -19.14 -9.33 3.30
C GLN A 47 -19.34 -7.82 3.07
N GLU A 48 -18.75 -6.99 3.93
CA GLU A 48 -18.82 -5.52 3.82
C GLU A 48 -18.25 -5.02 2.48
N LEU A 49 -17.10 -5.57 2.06
CA LEU A 49 -16.47 -5.19 0.80
C LEU A 49 -17.24 -5.69 -0.43
N GLU A 50 -17.81 -6.90 -0.37
CA GLU A 50 -18.69 -7.41 -1.43
C GLU A 50 -19.91 -6.51 -1.63
N GLU A 51 -20.55 -6.06 -0.54
CA GLU A 51 -21.68 -5.13 -0.62
C GLU A 51 -21.32 -3.81 -1.29
N ILE A 52 -20.15 -3.24 -0.97
CA ILE A 52 -19.67 -2.03 -1.63
C ILE A 52 -19.47 -2.28 -3.13
N ILE A 53 -18.83 -3.39 -3.50
CA ILE A 53 -18.58 -3.72 -4.90
C ILE A 53 -19.90 -3.92 -5.66
N PHE A 54 -20.89 -4.61 -5.08
CA PHE A 54 -22.18 -4.79 -5.74
C PHE A 54 -22.97 -3.50 -5.91
N LYS A 55 -22.91 -2.58 -4.94
CA LYS A 55 -23.62 -1.29 -5.02
C LYS A 55 -22.98 -0.32 -6.00
N GLU A 56 -21.65 -0.28 -6.03
CA GLU A 56 -20.90 0.72 -6.78
C GLU A 56 -20.45 0.22 -8.16
N THR A 57 -20.62 -1.07 -8.45
CA THR A 57 -20.21 -1.66 -9.73
C THR A 57 -21.35 -2.34 -10.47
N THR A 58 -21.15 -2.59 -11.77
CA THR A 58 -22.09 -3.31 -12.61
C THR A 58 -21.88 -4.83 -12.57
N THR A 59 -21.07 -5.34 -11.62
CA THR A 59 -20.81 -6.78 -11.55
C THR A 59 -22.05 -7.51 -11.04
N LEU A 60 -22.30 -8.70 -11.59
CA LEU A 60 -23.39 -9.59 -11.14
C LEU A 60 -22.89 -10.66 -10.18
N GLY A 61 -21.58 -10.74 -9.95
CA GLY A 61 -20.98 -11.74 -9.08
C GLY A 61 -19.53 -11.42 -8.76
N ILE A 62 -19.08 -11.94 -7.62
CA ILE A 62 -17.71 -11.83 -7.14
C ILE A 62 -17.19 -13.25 -6.93
N ARG A 63 -15.92 -13.47 -7.24
CA ARG A 63 -15.23 -14.73 -6.96
C ARG A 63 -14.17 -14.44 -5.91
N HIS A 64 -14.27 -15.11 -4.77
CA HIS A 64 -13.27 -15.02 -3.70
C HIS A 64 -12.48 -16.32 -3.60
N ARG A 65 -11.26 -16.22 -3.07
CA ARG A 65 -10.43 -17.36 -2.68
C ARG A 65 -9.58 -16.95 -1.49
N GLU A 66 -9.35 -17.88 -0.58
CA GLU A 66 -8.41 -17.65 0.51
C GLU A 66 -6.97 -17.76 0.01
N VAL A 67 -6.11 -16.87 0.52
CA VAL A 67 -4.68 -16.90 0.25
C VAL A 67 -3.91 -16.76 1.56
N LYS A 68 -2.86 -17.55 1.72
CA LYS A 68 -1.92 -17.40 2.84
C LYS A 68 -0.82 -16.43 2.44
N ARG A 69 -0.39 -15.61 3.39
CA ARG A 69 0.67 -14.61 3.17
C ARG A 69 1.76 -14.79 4.21
N SER A 70 2.96 -15.13 3.76
CA SER A 70 4.17 -15.02 4.59
C SER A 70 4.59 -13.56 4.64
N CYS A 71 4.86 -13.05 5.83
CA CYS A 71 5.26 -11.67 6.04
C CYS A 71 6.47 -11.60 6.95
N LEU A 72 7.35 -10.65 6.67
CA LEU A 72 8.40 -10.25 7.59
C LEU A 72 7.79 -9.56 8.80
N GLU A 73 8.42 -9.76 9.96
CA GLU A 73 8.16 -8.95 11.13
C GLU A 73 8.59 -7.51 10.82
N ARG A 74 7.76 -6.54 11.19
CA ARG A 74 8.03 -5.12 10.94
C ARG A 74 8.09 -4.42 12.27
N LYS A 75 9.13 -3.61 12.47
CA LYS A 75 9.24 -2.68 13.59
C LYS A 75 9.38 -1.28 13.03
N TYR A 76 8.86 -0.34 13.80
CA TYR A 76 8.94 1.08 13.51
C TYR A 76 9.67 1.73 14.68
N PHE A 77 10.63 2.59 14.37
CA PHE A 77 11.35 3.37 15.37
C PHE A 77 11.52 4.80 14.87
N GLU A 78 11.58 5.74 15.81
CA GLU A 78 11.87 7.15 15.50
C GLU A 78 13.37 7.34 15.33
N LEU A 79 13.76 8.02 14.26
CA LEU A 79 15.11 8.53 14.01
C LEU A 79 15.07 10.05 14.19
N ASP A 80 15.84 10.56 15.15
CA ASP A 80 16.17 11.98 15.24
C ASP A 80 17.21 12.33 14.16
N SER A 81 16.71 12.65 12.96
CA SER A 81 17.56 12.92 11.78
C SER A 81 17.92 14.40 11.66
N THR A 82 18.89 14.71 10.79
CA THR A 82 19.21 16.11 10.43
C THR A 82 18.06 16.85 9.74
N MET A 83 17.06 16.13 9.21
CA MET A 83 15.86 16.68 8.58
C MET A 83 14.62 16.66 9.48
N GLY A 84 14.81 16.35 10.77
CA GLY A 84 13.77 16.23 11.78
C GLY A 84 13.48 14.78 12.16
N LYS A 85 12.49 14.56 13.02
CA LYS A 85 12.07 13.20 13.39
C LYS A 85 11.45 12.49 12.20
N VAL A 86 11.94 11.28 11.91
CA VAL A 86 11.37 10.42 10.88
C VAL A 86 11.16 8.99 11.39
N THR A 87 10.07 8.37 10.98
CA THR A 87 9.82 6.95 11.24
C THR A 87 10.62 6.08 10.28
N ILE A 88 11.41 5.15 10.83
CA ILE A 88 12.08 4.11 10.04
C ILE A 88 11.31 2.79 10.16
N LYS A 89 10.88 2.27 9.02
CA LYS A 89 10.32 0.92 8.89
C LYS A 89 11.45 -0.08 8.71
N ALA A 90 11.71 -0.89 9.73
CA ALA A 90 12.63 -2.02 9.69
C ALA A 90 11.88 -3.34 9.53
N ALA A 91 12.41 -4.25 8.70
CA ALA A 91 11.87 -5.59 8.53
C ALA A 91 12.89 -6.66 8.91
N TYR A 92 12.40 -7.64 9.66
CA TYR A 92 13.18 -8.71 10.25
C TYR A 92 12.77 -10.07 9.68
N TYR A 93 13.77 -10.92 9.45
CA TYR A 93 13.60 -12.32 9.08
C TYR A 93 14.37 -13.17 10.10
N GLU A 94 13.68 -14.07 10.80
CA GLU A 94 14.26 -14.90 11.86
C GLU A 94 15.04 -14.07 12.91
N GLY A 95 14.47 -12.93 13.31
CA GLY A 95 15.06 -12.00 14.27
C GLY A 95 16.21 -11.13 13.74
N LYS A 96 16.65 -11.34 12.50
CA LYS A 96 17.72 -10.56 11.87
C LYS A 96 17.14 -9.41 11.05
N LEU A 97 17.66 -8.21 11.26
CA LEU A 97 17.35 -7.06 10.42
C LEU A 97 17.86 -7.32 8.99
N ILE A 98 16.97 -7.28 8.01
CA ILE A 98 17.34 -7.53 6.60
C ILE A 98 17.08 -6.33 5.68
N LYS A 99 16.20 -5.41 6.08
CA LYS A 99 15.93 -4.18 5.34
C LYS A 99 15.35 -3.12 6.26
N TYR A 100 15.62 -1.87 5.93
CA TYR A 100 14.98 -0.73 6.55
C TYR A 100 14.76 0.37 5.50
N SER A 101 13.79 1.23 5.75
CA SER A 101 13.47 2.37 4.90
C SER A 101 12.75 3.44 5.70
N PRO A 102 13.04 4.72 5.51
CA PRO A 102 12.21 5.78 6.08
C PRO A 102 10.80 5.75 5.48
N GLU A 103 9.81 6.21 6.25
CA GLU A 103 8.42 6.26 5.82
C GLU A 103 8.19 7.26 4.68
N TYR A 104 7.42 6.84 3.68
CA TYR A 104 7.32 7.57 2.42
C TYR A 104 6.63 8.92 2.55
N GLU A 105 5.51 8.99 3.27
CA GLU A 105 4.76 10.24 3.41
C GLU A 105 5.58 11.28 4.17
N GLU A 106 6.33 10.88 5.20
CA GLU A 106 7.24 11.78 5.93
C GLU A 106 8.39 12.25 5.03
N CYS A 107 9.02 11.35 4.25
CA CYS A 107 10.04 11.74 3.27
C CYS A 107 9.51 12.73 2.23
N LYS A 108 8.27 12.54 1.78
CA LYS A 108 7.60 13.41 0.80
C LYS A 108 7.29 14.78 1.40
N GLU A 109 6.81 14.84 2.64
CA GLU A 109 6.59 16.11 3.36
C GLU A 109 7.90 16.88 3.53
N ILE A 110 8.97 16.20 3.94
CA ILE A 110 10.31 16.78 4.05
C ILE A 110 10.79 17.29 2.68
N ALA A 111 10.69 16.48 1.63
CA ALA A 111 11.12 16.87 0.29
C ALA A 111 10.40 18.13 -0.23
N VAL A 112 9.09 18.24 0.03
CA VAL A 112 8.30 19.42 -0.34
C VAL A 112 8.70 20.64 0.51
N ARG A 113 8.85 20.47 1.82
CA ARG A 113 9.19 21.54 2.77
C ARG A 113 10.58 22.13 2.47
N GLU A 114 11.57 21.26 2.30
CA GLU A 114 12.97 21.63 2.05
C GLU A 114 13.27 21.92 0.57
N ARG A 115 12.30 21.64 -0.32
CA ARG A 115 12.42 21.81 -1.79
C ARG A 115 13.58 21.02 -2.39
N VAL A 116 13.80 19.80 -1.90
CA VAL A 116 14.84 18.88 -2.37
C VAL A 116 14.21 17.67 -3.08
N ARG A 117 15.02 16.86 -3.76
CA ARG A 117 14.51 15.65 -4.40
C ARG A 117 14.19 14.62 -3.32
N LEU A 118 13.06 13.93 -3.48
CA LEU A 118 12.66 12.83 -2.60
C LEU A 118 13.74 11.77 -2.45
N GLN A 119 14.46 11.46 -3.53
CA GLN A 119 15.53 10.47 -3.50
C GLN A 119 16.69 10.89 -2.58
N ASP A 120 17.06 12.19 -2.58
CA ASP A 120 18.12 12.71 -1.72
C ASP A 120 17.73 12.61 -0.24
N VAL A 121 16.45 12.85 0.08
CA VAL A 121 15.90 12.64 1.44
C VAL A 121 15.99 11.15 1.82
N TYR A 122 15.57 10.25 0.94
CA TYR A 122 15.66 8.80 1.19
C TYR A 122 17.10 8.35 1.47
N ASP A 123 18.04 8.80 0.67
CA ASP A 123 19.44 8.35 0.76
C ASP A 123 20.10 8.90 2.03
N LEU A 124 19.84 10.16 2.38
CA LEU A 124 20.31 10.76 3.64
C LEU A 124 19.74 10.02 4.86
N LEU A 125 18.42 9.88 4.93
CA LEU A 125 17.75 9.25 6.08
C LEU A 125 18.11 7.78 6.23
N LYS A 126 18.32 7.06 5.12
CA LYS A 126 18.85 5.69 5.18
C LYS A 126 20.26 5.66 5.74
N LYS A 127 21.12 6.60 5.35
CA LYS A 127 22.49 6.67 5.86
C LYS A 127 22.49 6.92 7.37
N GLU A 128 21.73 7.91 7.83
CA GLU A 128 21.61 8.22 9.26
C GLU A 128 20.97 7.08 10.07
N ALA A 129 19.95 6.41 9.51
CA ALA A 129 19.38 5.21 10.11
C ALA A 129 20.41 4.07 10.24
N ALA A 130 21.31 3.92 9.27
CA ALA A 130 22.36 2.89 9.32
C ALA A 130 23.30 3.10 10.51
N GLU A 131 23.66 4.36 10.80
CA GLU A 131 24.57 4.72 11.90
C GLU A 131 23.97 4.48 13.30
N GLN A 132 22.63 4.37 13.42
CA GLN A 132 21.96 4.04 14.68
C GLN A 132 21.60 2.56 14.80
N LEU A 133 21.42 1.87 13.67
CA LEU A 133 20.99 0.47 13.64
C LEU A 133 22.17 -0.53 13.68
N PHE A 134 23.38 -0.08 13.37
CA PHE A 134 24.60 -0.88 13.29
C PHE A 134 25.75 -0.17 14.01
#